data_AF-A0A8T5L6H8-F1
#
_entry.id   AF-A0A8T5L6H8-F1
#
_cell.length_a   1.000
_cell.length_b   1.000
_cell.length_c   1.000
_cell.angle_alpha   90.00
_cell.angle_beta   90.00
_cell.angle_gamma   90.00
#
_symmetry.space_group_name_H-M   'P 1'
#
loop_
_entity.id
_entity.type
_entity.pdbx_description
1 polymer ?
#
loop_
_entity_poly.entity_id
_entity_poly.type
_entity_poly.pdbx_seq_one_letter_code
_entity_poly.pdbx_strand_id
1 'polypeptide(L)'
;MKTNLIFNTEKLIGNLNSSSAFYKIKENKHNLKIIKEYKNKRGRPFSINIPKKIKISPEAAGLIVGEGFIGDRNFVFANSNEKAIDMVLNLLQQFNLPIKDYLEISIKNKDKKFINECKRFWEKQINTKIIKIRLRKEFNNITNHGTLHIGINNSLVAKLLKQIITKSKKKIEKNKELCIGYLKGILAAEGNINIKKKTNCVYMVRISASKIDERDHYKRCLKKIGINISCKDMPTVSKEEAKQKNWKTTKGRAGAVLISKWDNFIKILELNLLELSKEKEQKFMNHFFNNKFTKQFLGLRHFIDNDFTMKKIQNHFNFSGRHLNRVLTLWKKGYLERKLVKNHYIYKTNKRYLNIFYTLNSYQNNPIF
;
A
#
# COMPACT_ATOMS: atom_id res chain seq x y z
N MET A 1 -0.05 -0.71 -19.63
CA MET A 1 -1.44 -1.12 -19.33
C MET A 1 -1.53 -1.52 -17.86
N LYS A 2 -2.59 -1.12 -17.13
CA LYS A 2 -2.78 -1.57 -15.73
C LYS A 2 -3.26 -3.03 -15.72
N THR A 3 -2.50 -3.91 -15.07
CA THR A 3 -2.83 -5.34 -14.97
C THR A 3 -3.99 -5.53 -14.00
N ASN A 4 -5.16 -5.97 -14.50
CA ASN A 4 -6.33 -6.26 -13.68
C ASN A 4 -6.47 -7.75 -13.41
N LEU A 5 -6.87 -8.11 -12.19
CA LEU A 5 -7.34 -9.45 -11.87
C LEU A 5 -8.79 -9.58 -12.33
N ILE A 6 -9.07 -10.60 -13.14
CA ILE A 6 -10.40 -10.87 -13.67
C ILE A 6 -10.97 -12.12 -13.01
N PHE A 7 -12.22 -12.02 -12.56
CA PHE A 7 -12.97 -13.10 -11.94
C PHE A 7 -14.27 -13.34 -12.69
N ASN A 8 -14.54 -14.59 -13.04
CA ASN A 8 -15.83 -15.01 -13.59
C ASN A 8 -16.85 -15.06 -12.45
N THR A 9 -17.92 -14.27 -12.58
CA THR A 9 -18.93 -14.09 -11.53
C THR A 9 -19.74 -15.35 -11.29
N GLU A 10 -20.11 -16.08 -12.34
CA GLU A 10 -20.86 -17.33 -12.25
C GLU A 10 -20.12 -18.36 -11.39
N LYS A 11 -18.81 -18.55 -11.65
CA LYS A 11 -17.93 -19.41 -10.85
C LYS A 11 -17.79 -18.94 -9.41
N LEU A 12 -17.85 -17.64 -9.13
CA LEU A 12 -17.84 -17.13 -7.76
C LEU A 12 -19.15 -17.46 -7.03
N ILE A 13 -20.29 -17.27 -7.71
CA ILE A 13 -21.62 -17.53 -7.17
C ILE A 13 -21.84 -19.02 -6.90
N GLY A 14 -21.35 -19.90 -7.79
CA GLY A 14 -21.40 -21.35 -7.56
C GLY A 14 -20.80 -21.78 -6.21
N ASN A 15 -19.77 -21.07 -5.73
CA ASN A 15 -19.13 -21.34 -4.42
C ASN A 15 -19.88 -20.73 -3.22
N LEU A 16 -20.99 -20.01 -3.43
CA LEU A 16 -21.77 -19.34 -2.37
C LEU A 16 -23.02 -20.11 -1.93
N ASN A 17 -23.37 -21.18 -2.64
CA ASN A 17 -24.51 -22.01 -2.29
C ASN A 17 -24.29 -22.66 -0.92
N SER A 18 -25.33 -22.65 -0.08
CA SER A 18 -25.29 -23.21 1.27
C SER A 18 -26.46 -24.16 1.51
N SER A 19 -26.50 -24.80 2.68
CA SER A 19 -27.62 -25.63 3.11
C SER A 19 -28.94 -24.84 3.13
N SER A 20 -28.91 -23.54 3.44
CA SER A 20 -30.09 -22.68 3.67
C SER A 20 -30.54 -21.82 2.50
N ALA A 21 -29.69 -21.55 1.50
CA ALA A 21 -30.04 -20.75 0.33
C ALA A 21 -29.22 -21.15 -0.90
N PHE A 22 -29.80 -20.99 -2.08
CA PHE A 22 -29.10 -21.16 -3.35
C PHE A 22 -29.36 -19.97 -4.27
N TYR A 23 -28.45 -19.77 -5.22
CA TYR A 23 -28.54 -18.70 -6.22
C TYR A 23 -28.80 -19.29 -7.59
N LYS A 24 -29.94 -18.94 -8.18
CA LYS A 24 -30.24 -19.25 -9.59
C LYS A 24 -29.65 -18.14 -10.46
N ILE A 25 -28.92 -18.54 -11.49
CA ILE A 25 -28.26 -17.62 -12.43
C ILE A 25 -29.04 -17.66 -13.74
N LYS A 26 -29.49 -16.50 -14.22
CA LYS A 26 -30.01 -16.33 -15.58
C LYS A 26 -29.05 -15.43 -16.34
N GLU A 27 -28.53 -15.92 -17.45
CA GLU A 27 -27.60 -15.16 -18.27
C GLU A 27 -28.35 -14.19 -19.19
N ASN A 28 -27.90 -12.93 -19.21
CA ASN A 28 -28.31 -11.94 -20.21
C ASN A 28 -27.10 -11.55 -21.07
N LYS A 29 -27.30 -10.74 -22.12
CA LYS A 29 -26.23 -10.33 -23.07
C LYS A 29 -24.99 -9.76 -22.35
N HIS A 30 -25.18 -8.84 -21.39
CA HIS A 30 -24.07 -8.12 -20.73
C HIS A 30 -23.89 -8.40 -19.24
N ASN A 31 -24.89 -8.98 -18.58
CA ASN A 31 -24.89 -9.21 -17.13
C ASN A 31 -25.49 -10.59 -16.79
N LEU A 32 -25.36 -10.98 -15.53
CA LEU A 32 -25.99 -12.13 -14.93
C LEU A 32 -27.10 -11.63 -14.01
N LYS A 33 -28.34 -12.10 -14.23
CA LYS A 33 -29.43 -11.89 -13.29
C LYS A 33 -29.38 -13.00 -12.25
N ILE A 34 -29.03 -12.62 -11.03
CA ILE A 34 -28.89 -13.52 -9.89
C ILE A 34 -30.16 -13.46 -9.06
N ILE A 35 -30.82 -14.60 -8.92
CA ILE A 35 -32.06 -14.75 -8.13
C ILE A 35 -31.70 -15.59 -6.91
N LYS A 36 -31.87 -15.01 -5.72
CA LYS A 36 -31.67 -15.75 -4.47
C LYS A 36 -32.98 -16.45 -4.08
N GLU A 37 -32.92 -17.76 -3.97
CA GLU A 37 -34.06 -18.61 -3.59
C GLU A 37 -33.80 -19.23 -2.19
N TYR A 38 -34.85 -19.30 -1.38
CA TYR A 38 -34.80 -19.81 -0.01
C TYR A 38 -35.45 -21.18 0.04
N LYS A 39 -34.72 -22.20 0.54
CA LYS A 39 -35.25 -23.57 0.59
C LYS A 39 -36.45 -23.72 1.51
N ASN A 40 -36.52 -22.93 2.59
CA ASN A 40 -37.60 -22.97 3.57
C ASN A 40 -38.76 -21.99 3.29
N LYS A 41 -38.82 -21.37 2.10
CA LYS A 41 -39.84 -20.35 1.69
C LYS A 41 -40.00 -19.13 2.62
N ARG A 42 -39.28 -19.04 3.75
CA ARG A 42 -39.38 -17.95 4.75
C ARG A 42 -38.51 -16.71 4.42
N GLY A 43 -38.30 -16.42 3.14
CA GLY A 43 -37.50 -15.28 2.71
C GLY A 43 -38.07 -14.64 1.45
N ARG A 44 -38.03 -13.30 1.39
CA ARG A 44 -38.43 -12.58 0.17
C ARG A 44 -37.39 -12.83 -0.92
N PRO A 45 -37.80 -13.35 -2.10
CA PRO A 45 -36.88 -13.50 -3.22
C PRO A 45 -36.32 -12.12 -3.58
N PHE A 46 -35.03 -12.10 -3.88
CA PHE A 46 -34.34 -10.89 -4.32
C PHE A 46 -33.60 -11.22 -5.60
N SER A 47 -33.66 -10.30 -6.57
CA SER A 47 -32.92 -10.40 -7.82
C SER A 47 -32.01 -9.20 -8.02
N ILE A 48 -30.83 -9.45 -8.56
CA ILE A 48 -29.81 -8.43 -8.82
C ILE A 48 -29.10 -8.74 -10.13
N ASN A 49 -28.80 -7.70 -10.91
CA ASN A 49 -27.96 -7.80 -12.08
C ASN A 49 -26.50 -7.54 -11.70
N ILE A 50 -25.60 -8.47 -12.00
CA ILE A 50 -24.15 -8.37 -11.71
C ILE A 50 -23.38 -8.63 -13.01
N PRO A 51 -22.24 -7.97 -13.28
CA PRO A 51 -21.45 -8.20 -14.48
C PRO A 51 -20.97 -9.65 -14.57
N LYS A 52 -20.82 -10.19 -15.79
CA LYS A 52 -20.28 -11.55 -16.03
C LYS A 52 -18.84 -11.73 -15.53
N LYS A 53 -18.08 -10.63 -15.55
CA LYS A 53 -16.69 -10.56 -15.11
C LYS A 53 -16.51 -9.39 -14.16
N ILE A 54 -15.91 -9.63 -13.00
CA ILE A 54 -15.52 -8.58 -12.05
C ILE A 54 -14.01 -8.37 -12.19
N LYS A 55 -13.60 -7.12 -12.39
CA LYS A 55 -12.20 -6.71 -12.51
C LYS A 55 -11.78 -5.96 -11.24
N ILE A 56 -10.63 -6.29 -10.70
CA ILE A 56 -10.03 -5.56 -9.57
C ILE A 56 -8.55 -5.36 -9.83
N SER A 57 -8.05 -4.14 -9.62
CA SER A 57 -6.62 -3.89 -9.66
C SER A 57 -5.95 -4.41 -8.39
N PRO A 58 -4.67 -4.82 -8.43
CA PRO A 58 -3.94 -5.19 -7.24
C PRO A 58 -3.93 -4.08 -6.18
N GLU A 59 -3.81 -2.81 -6.60
CA GLU A 59 -3.88 -1.63 -5.74
C GLU A 59 -5.21 -1.56 -4.97
N ALA A 60 -6.34 -1.71 -5.67
CA ALA A 60 -7.66 -1.70 -5.04
C ALA A 60 -7.83 -2.87 -4.06
N ALA A 61 -7.31 -4.06 -4.41
CA ALA A 61 -7.30 -5.19 -3.48
C ALA A 61 -6.47 -4.89 -2.22
N GLY A 62 -5.33 -4.20 -2.35
CA GLY A 62 -4.51 -3.75 -1.23
C GLY A 62 -5.23 -2.75 -0.33
N LEU A 63 -5.83 -1.71 -0.93
CA LEU A 63 -6.62 -0.70 -0.22
C LEU A 63 -7.78 -1.32 0.57
N ILE A 64 -8.54 -2.23 -0.06
CA ILE A 64 -9.67 -2.92 0.57
C ILE A 64 -9.21 -3.80 1.73
N VAL A 65 -8.04 -4.44 1.63
CA VAL A 65 -7.50 -5.24 2.72
C VAL A 65 -7.06 -4.39 3.91
N GLY A 66 -6.52 -3.19 3.67
CA GLY A 66 -6.12 -2.28 4.74
C GLY A 66 -7.30 -1.57 5.40
N GLU A 67 -8.11 -0.84 4.62
CA GLU A 67 -9.13 0.06 5.17
C GLU A 67 -10.57 -0.37 4.85
N GLY A 68 -10.76 -1.41 4.04
CA GLY A 68 -12.07 -1.91 3.68
C GLY A 68 -12.70 -2.73 4.81
N PHE A 69 -13.93 -2.39 5.16
CA PHE A 69 -14.79 -3.20 6.01
C PHE A 69 -15.75 -4.02 5.16
N ILE A 70 -15.56 -5.35 5.13
CA ILE A 70 -16.47 -6.31 4.47
C ILE A 70 -17.28 -7.03 5.56
N GLY A 71 -18.48 -6.53 5.85
CA GLY A 71 -19.44 -7.17 6.76
C GLY A 71 -20.27 -8.24 6.05
N ASP A 72 -21.27 -8.81 6.75
CA ASP A 72 -22.13 -9.85 6.17
C ASP A 72 -23.12 -9.31 5.14
N ARG A 73 -23.51 -8.04 5.28
CA ARG A 73 -24.55 -7.38 4.47
C ARG A 73 -24.06 -6.14 3.74
N ASN A 74 -22.89 -5.63 4.08
CA ASN A 74 -22.39 -4.38 3.57
C ASN A 74 -20.89 -4.43 3.34
N PHE A 75 -20.46 -3.61 2.39
CA PHE A 75 -19.08 -3.21 2.23
C PHE A 75 -18.99 -1.70 2.45
N VAL A 76 -17.97 -1.26 3.19
CA VAL A 76 -17.66 0.16 3.40
C VAL A 76 -16.15 0.34 3.24
N PHE A 77 -15.76 1.39 2.53
CA PHE A 77 -14.39 1.85 2.43
C PHE A 77 -14.35 3.33 2.78
N ALA A 78 -13.31 3.76 3.49
CA ALA A 78 -13.15 5.13 3.93
C ALA A 78 -11.71 5.58 3.75
N ASN A 79 -11.50 6.68 3.03
CA ASN A 79 -10.17 7.24 2.83
C ASN A 79 -10.26 8.76 2.55
N SER A 80 -9.20 9.50 2.85
CA SER A 80 -9.05 10.93 2.53
C SER A 80 -8.30 11.18 1.21
N ASN A 81 -7.76 10.14 0.59
CA ASN A 81 -7.01 10.18 -0.65
C ASN A 81 -7.92 9.94 -1.86
N GLU A 82 -8.01 10.93 -2.75
CA GLU A 82 -8.83 10.90 -3.96
C GLU A 82 -8.56 9.66 -4.82
N LYS A 83 -7.29 9.36 -5.12
CA LYS A 83 -6.92 8.22 -5.96
C LYS A 83 -7.37 6.89 -5.35
N ALA A 84 -7.29 6.75 -4.02
CA ALA A 84 -7.75 5.55 -3.33
C ALA A 84 -9.27 5.40 -3.43
N ILE A 85 -10.01 6.49 -3.23
CA ILE A 85 -11.46 6.55 -3.42
C ILE A 85 -11.83 6.16 -4.85
N ASP A 86 -11.21 6.78 -5.86
CA ASP A 86 -11.51 6.51 -7.27
C ASP A 86 -11.30 5.03 -7.63
N MET A 87 -10.21 4.42 -7.14
CA MET A 87 -9.92 3.01 -7.41
C MET A 87 -10.99 2.08 -6.84
N VAL A 88 -11.43 2.33 -5.60
CA VAL A 88 -12.47 1.50 -4.97
C VAL A 88 -13.84 1.83 -5.57
N LEU A 89 -14.13 3.08 -5.89
CA LEU A 89 -15.38 3.51 -6.52
C LEU A 89 -15.56 2.85 -7.89
N ASN A 90 -14.51 2.81 -8.73
CA ASN A 90 -14.51 2.10 -10.01
C ASN A 90 -14.78 0.60 -9.87
N LEU A 91 -14.34 -0.04 -8.77
CA LEU A 91 -14.71 -1.41 -8.47
C LEU A 91 -16.20 -1.53 -8.12
N LEU A 92 -16.72 -0.62 -7.28
CA LEU A 92 -18.10 -0.65 -6.82
C LEU A 92 -19.10 -0.37 -7.95
N GLN A 93 -18.79 0.54 -8.86
CA GLN A 93 -19.62 0.88 -10.01
C GLN A 93 -19.87 -0.32 -10.94
N GLN A 94 -18.95 -1.30 -11.00
CA GLN A 94 -19.15 -2.52 -11.79
C GLN A 94 -20.40 -3.31 -11.36
N PHE A 95 -20.82 -3.22 -10.09
CA PHE A 95 -21.99 -3.95 -9.60
C PHE A 95 -23.32 -3.31 -10.00
N ASN A 96 -23.32 -2.11 -10.59
CA ASN A 96 -24.52 -1.35 -10.97
C ASN A 96 -25.58 -1.29 -9.84
N LEU A 97 -25.10 -1.03 -8.62
CA LEU A 97 -25.93 -0.85 -7.44
C LEU A 97 -25.79 0.57 -6.90
N PRO A 98 -26.80 1.09 -6.18
CA PRO A 98 -26.66 2.34 -5.45
C PRO A 98 -25.48 2.29 -4.49
N ILE A 99 -24.53 3.20 -4.69
CA ILE A 99 -23.40 3.41 -3.79
C ILE A 99 -23.86 4.42 -2.75
N LYS A 100 -23.74 4.03 -1.47
CA LYS A 100 -23.97 4.94 -0.36
C LYS A 100 -22.68 5.67 -0.07
N ASP A 101 -22.77 6.98 0.07
CA ASP A 101 -21.66 7.85 0.40
C ASP A 101 -21.99 8.77 1.57
N TYR A 102 -20.98 9.06 2.39
CA TYR A 102 -21.07 10.11 3.40
C TYR A 102 -19.69 10.66 3.71
N LEU A 103 -19.64 11.94 4.07
CA LEU A 103 -18.42 12.64 4.41
C LEU A 103 -18.27 12.73 5.93
N GLU A 104 -17.16 12.25 6.48
CA GLU A 104 -16.82 12.38 7.90
C GLU A 104 -15.77 13.50 8.09
N ILE A 105 -16.08 14.49 8.93
CA ILE A 105 -15.25 15.70 9.13
C ILE A 105 -14.94 15.90 10.61
N SER A 106 -13.68 16.16 10.92
CA SER A 106 -13.24 16.65 12.23
C SER A 106 -13.57 18.13 12.37
N ILE A 107 -14.39 18.51 13.37
CA ILE A 107 -14.86 19.89 13.55
C ILE A 107 -14.07 20.68 14.60
N LYS A 108 -13.01 20.11 15.19
CA LYS A 108 -12.19 20.83 16.16
C LYS A 108 -11.63 22.10 15.51
N ASN A 109 -12.11 23.26 15.94
CA ASN A 109 -11.70 24.58 15.46
C ASN A 109 -11.92 24.83 13.95
N LYS A 110 -12.94 24.21 13.35
CA LYS A 110 -13.29 24.42 11.93
C LYS A 110 -14.64 25.12 11.81
N ASP A 111 -14.72 26.09 10.91
CA ASP A 111 -15.93 26.86 10.64
C ASP A 111 -16.89 26.13 9.67
N LYS A 112 -18.08 26.69 9.45
CA LYS A 112 -19.06 26.16 8.49
C LYS A 112 -18.56 26.23 7.04
N LYS A 113 -17.69 27.19 6.72
CA LYS A 113 -17.12 27.37 5.38
C LYS A 113 -16.26 26.16 4.99
N PHE A 114 -15.42 25.70 5.91
CA PHE A 114 -14.59 24.50 5.74
C PHE A 114 -15.43 23.24 5.42
N ILE A 115 -16.56 23.04 6.10
CA ILE A 115 -17.46 21.90 5.85
C ILE A 115 -17.99 21.94 4.40
N ASN A 116 -18.39 23.11 3.94
CA ASN A 116 -18.88 23.31 2.57
C ASN A 116 -17.78 23.11 1.52
N GLU A 117 -16.56 23.55 1.80
CA GLU A 117 -15.39 23.31 0.94
C GLU A 117 -15.09 21.82 0.80
N CYS A 118 -15.06 21.07 1.91
CA CYS A 118 -14.87 19.62 1.89
C CYS A 118 -15.97 18.91 1.09
N LYS A 119 -17.23 19.32 1.28
CA LYS A 119 -18.37 18.77 0.55
C LYS A 119 -18.22 19.02 -0.96
N ARG A 120 -18.01 20.27 -1.36
CA ARG A 120 -17.86 20.67 -2.78
C ARG A 120 -16.70 19.94 -3.45
N PHE A 121 -15.58 19.81 -2.75
CA PHE A 121 -14.41 19.09 -3.23
C PHE A 121 -14.77 17.62 -3.56
N TRP A 122 -15.36 16.89 -2.61
CA TRP A 122 -15.70 15.48 -2.83
C TRP A 122 -16.83 15.31 -3.84
N GLU A 123 -17.87 16.14 -3.82
CA GLU A 123 -18.97 16.09 -4.81
C GLU A 123 -18.45 16.27 -6.24
N LYS A 124 -17.48 17.17 -6.42
CA LYS A 124 -16.77 17.35 -7.69
C LYS A 124 -15.95 16.10 -8.05
N GLN A 125 -15.22 15.55 -7.08
CA GLN A 125 -14.36 14.38 -7.29
C GLN A 125 -15.14 13.13 -7.72
N ILE A 126 -16.24 12.80 -7.03
CA ILE A 126 -17.05 11.60 -7.31
C ILE A 126 -18.19 11.86 -8.31
N ASN A 127 -18.37 13.10 -8.74
CA ASN A 127 -19.46 13.55 -9.61
C ASN A 127 -20.85 13.11 -9.12
N THR A 128 -21.11 13.26 -7.82
CA THR A 128 -22.37 12.87 -7.17
C THR A 128 -22.57 13.72 -5.92
N LYS A 129 -23.84 14.00 -5.56
CA LYS A 129 -24.16 14.72 -4.33
C LYS A 129 -23.94 13.84 -3.11
N ILE A 130 -23.24 14.37 -2.10
CA ILE A 130 -22.99 13.64 -0.85
C ILE A 130 -24.28 13.59 -0.02
N ILE A 131 -24.74 12.37 0.28
CA ILE A 131 -26.02 12.13 0.96
C ILE A 131 -26.00 12.62 2.41
N LYS A 132 -24.87 12.47 3.11
CA LYS A 132 -24.76 12.76 4.54
C LYS A 132 -23.40 13.30 4.91
N ILE A 133 -23.38 14.24 5.86
CA ILE A 133 -22.17 14.71 6.53
C ILE A 133 -22.22 14.29 8.00
N ARG A 134 -21.13 13.70 8.50
CA ARG A 134 -20.97 13.34 9.90
C ARG A 134 -19.85 14.18 10.52
N LEU A 135 -20.18 14.93 11.55
CA LEU A 135 -19.23 15.79 12.26
C LEU A 135 -18.73 15.06 13.52
N ARG A 136 -17.43 15.12 13.80
CA ARG A 136 -16.81 14.58 15.01
C ARG A 136 -15.92 15.58 15.72
N LYS A 137 -16.03 15.68 17.05
CA LYS A 137 -15.19 16.57 17.89
C LYS A 137 -13.73 16.10 17.93
N GLU A 138 -13.53 14.79 18.03
CA GLU A 138 -12.20 14.17 18.08
C GLU A 138 -12.09 13.16 16.94
N PHE A 139 -11.39 13.56 15.89
CA PHE A 139 -11.02 12.69 14.82
C PHE A 139 -9.54 12.92 14.52
N ASN A 140 -8.73 11.88 14.75
CA ASN A 140 -7.27 11.94 14.67
C ASN A 140 -6.73 12.19 13.24
N ASN A 141 -7.61 12.16 12.24
CA ASN A 141 -7.28 12.50 10.86
C ASN A 141 -7.79 13.90 10.52
N ILE A 142 -7.07 14.94 10.96
CA ILE A 142 -7.28 16.30 10.46
C ILE A 142 -6.71 16.35 9.03
N THR A 143 -7.55 16.01 8.05
CA THR A 143 -7.21 16.09 6.63
C THR A 143 -7.84 17.36 6.04
N ASN A 144 -7.28 17.85 4.93
CA ASN A 144 -7.74 19.10 4.30
C ASN A 144 -9.19 19.03 3.81
N HIS A 145 -9.68 17.83 3.49
CA HIS A 145 -11.01 17.63 2.90
C HIS A 145 -11.87 16.59 3.65
N GLY A 146 -11.51 16.24 4.89
CA GLY A 146 -12.18 15.16 5.63
C GLY A 146 -11.91 13.76 5.04
N THR A 147 -12.75 12.80 5.44
CA THR A 147 -12.68 11.40 4.97
C THR A 147 -13.99 11.04 4.28
N LEU A 148 -13.91 10.62 3.02
CA LEU A 148 -15.08 10.13 2.30
C LEU A 148 -15.28 8.65 2.59
N HIS A 149 -16.50 8.27 2.95
CA HIS A 149 -16.93 6.89 3.08
C HIS A 149 -17.78 6.53 1.86
N ILE A 150 -17.48 5.40 1.22
CA ILE A 150 -18.26 4.82 0.12
C ILE A 150 -18.60 3.36 0.44
N GLY A 151 -19.76 2.89 0.02
CA GLY A 151 -20.17 1.53 0.34
C GLY A 151 -21.38 1.02 -0.41
N ILE A 152 -21.59 -0.29 -0.35
CA ILE A 152 -22.76 -0.99 -0.92
C ILE A 152 -23.40 -1.82 0.19
N ASN A 153 -24.70 -1.64 0.41
CA ASN A 153 -25.49 -2.47 1.32
C ASN A 153 -26.13 -3.63 0.57
N ASN A 154 -25.32 -4.64 0.21
CA ASN A 154 -25.81 -5.86 -0.41
C ASN A 154 -25.02 -7.09 0.06
N SER A 155 -25.71 -8.10 0.62
CA SER A 155 -25.07 -9.29 1.16
C SER A 155 -24.39 -10.17 0.11
N LEU A 156 -24.92 -10.21 -1.11
CA LEU A 156 -24.29 -10.98 -2.19
C LEU A 156 -22.98 -10.31 -2.60
N VAL A 157 -22.99 -8.99 -2.79
CA VAL A 157 -21.77 -8.22 -3.13
C VAL A 157 -20.71 -8.36 -2.05
N ALA A 158 -21.07 -8.25 -0.77
CA ALA A 158 -20.13 -8.43 0.33
C ALA A 158 -19.48 -9.83 0.32
N LYS A 159 -20.27 -10.88 0.10
CA LYS A 159 -19.78 -12.26 -0.06
C LYS A 159 -18.86 -12.43 -1.28
N LEU A 160 -19.23 -11.84 -2.41
CA LEU A 160 -18.41 -11.85 -3.62
C LEU A 160 -17.08 -11.13 -3.39
N LEU A 161 -17.09 -9.92 -2.81
CA LEU A 161 -15.88 -9.17 -2.48
C LEU A 161 -14.95 -9.98 -1.56
N LYS A 162 -15.49 -10.63 -0.52
CA LYS A 162 -14.71 -11.51 0.36
C LYS A 162 -13.99 -12.61 -0.43
N GLN A 163 -14.71 -13.33 -1.31
CA GLN A 163 -14.09 -14.35 -2.16
C GLN A 163 -13.07 -13.77 -3.14
N ILE A 164 -13.37 -12.62 -3.76
CA ILE A 164 -12.48 -11.94 -4.70
C ILE A 164 -11.18 -11.57 -4.01
N ILE A 165 -11.23 -10.98 -2.81
CA ILE A 165 -10.03 -10.62 -2.04
C ILE A 165 -9.22 -11.88 -1.68
N THR A 166 -9.87 -12.93 -1.17
CA THR A 166 -9.17 -14.19 -0.83
C THR A 166 -8.49 -14.81 -2.05
N LYS A 167 -9.18 -14.88 -3.20
CA LYS A 167 -8.59 -15.42 -4.44
C LYS A 167 -7.53 -14.48 -5.02
N SER A 168 -7.69 -13.16 -4.87
CA SER A 168 -6.71 -12.16 -5.31
C SER A 168 -5.40 -12.33 -4.56
N LYS A 169 -5.41 -12.44 -3.23
CA LYS A 169 -4.19 -12.67 -2.42
C LYS A 169 -3.37 -13.85 -2.95
N LYS A 170 -4.03 -14.98 -3.27
CA LYS A 170 -3.38 -16.18 -3.85
C LYS A 170 -2.77 -15.93 -5.24
N LYS A 171 -3.43 -15.16 -6.11
CA LYS A 171 -2.90 -14.80 -7.43
C LYS A 171 -1.75 -13.81 -7.34
N ILE A 172 -1.85 -12.83 -6.44
CA ILE A 172 -0.88 -11.77 -6.21
C ILE A 172 0.47 -12.37 -5.79
N GLU A 173 0.51 -13.25 -4.79
CA GLU A 173 1.76 -13.85 -4.29
C GLU A 173 2.60 -14.55 -5.37
N LYS A 174 1.95 -15.04 -6.44
CA LYS A 174 2.62 -15.77 -7.52
C LYS A 174 3.29 -14.86 -8.54
N ASN A 175 2.87 -13.60 -8.67
CA ASN A 175 3.32 -12.68 -9.71
C ASN A 175 3.93 -11.40 -9.12
N LYS A 176 5.14 -11.05 -9.59
CA LYS A 176 5.90 -9.90 -9.08
C LYS A 176 5.19 -8.56 -9.32
N GLU A 177 4.62 -8.34 -10.50
CA GLU A 177 3.92 -7.09 -10.85
C GLU A 177 2.65 -6.91 -10.03
N LEU A 178 1.90 -8.00 -9.83
CA LEU A 178 0.72 -7.97 -8.96
C LEU A 178 1.10 -7.69 -7.50
N CYS A 179 2.21 -8.24 -7.00
CA CYS A 179 2.75 -7.88 -5.68
C CYS A 179 3.08 -6.40 -5.57
N ILE A 180 3.66 -5.79 -6.60
CA ILE A 180 3.99 -4.35 -6.61
C ILE A 180 2.70 -3.52 -6.45
N GLY A 181 1.70 -3.73 -7.30
CA GLY A 181 0.44 -2.98 -7.23
C GLY A 181 -0.29 -3.21 -5.91
N TYR A 182 -0.33 -4.46 -5.42
CA TYR A 182 -0.93 -4.77 -4.13
C TYR A 182 -0.23 -4.06 -2.97
N LEU A 183 1.10 -4.06 -2.94
CA LEU A 183 1.87 -3.39 -1.89
C LEU A 183 1.75 -1.86 -1.95
N LYS A 184 1.55 -1.26 -3.13
CA LYS A 184 1.18 0.16 -3.23
C LYS A 184 -0.11 0.44 -2.46
N GLY A 185 -1.15 -0.37 -2.67
CA GLY A 185 -2.42 -0.25 -1.95
C GLY A 185 -2.27 -0.44 -0.44
N ILE A 186 -1.52 -1.47 -0.02
CA ILE A 186 -1.25 -1.74 1.40
C ILE A 186 -0.45 -0.63 2.08
N LEU A 187 0.59 -0.07 1.43
CA LEU A 187 1.35 1.04 1.99
C LEU A 187 0.53 2.33 2.05
N ALA A 188 -0.35 2.56 1.07
CA ALA A 188 -1.26 3.69 1.07
C ALA A 188 -2.27 3.62 2.23
N ALA A 189 -2.81 2.45 2.54
CA ALA A 189 -3.70 2.22 3.66
C ALA A 189 -2.94 2.15 5.01
N GLU A 190 -2.10 1.14 5.18
CA GLU A 190 -1.53 0.73 6.46
C GLU A 190 -0.06 1.15 6.68
N GLY A 191 0.56 1.73 5.65
CA GLY A 191 1.96 2.15 5.69
C GLY A 191 2.18 3.37 6.58
N ASN A 192 3.29 3.39 7.33
CA ASN A 192 3.76 4.56 8.04
C ASN A 192 5.27 4.74 7.83
N ILE A 193 5.69 5.98 7.61
CA ILE A 193 7.10 6.35 7.51
C ILE A 193 7.58 6.79 8.89
N ASN A 194 8.49 6.02 9.48
CA ASN A 194 9.00 6.30 10.82
C ASN A 194 10.36 7.00 10.74
N ILE A 195 10.46 8.14 11.44
CA ILE A 195 11.62 9.03 11.43
C ILE A 195 12.37 8.94 12.77
N LYS A 196 13.70 8.87 12.71
CA LYS A 196 14.54 8.84 13.91
C LYS A 196 14.79 10.26 14.38
N LYS A 197 14.27 10.63 15.55
CA LYS A 197 14.35 11.99 16.11
C LYS A 197 15.75 12.62 16.04
N LYS A 198 16.78 11.91 16.54
CA LYS A 198 18.16 12.43 16.62
C LYS A 198 18.78 12.76 15.26
N THR A 199 18.51 11.96 14.23
CA THR A 199 19.17 12.08 12.92
C THR A 199 18.25 12.61 11.84
N ASN A 200 16.99 12.88 12.19
CA ASN A 200 15.91 13.30 11.30
C ASN A 200 15.80 12.50 9.98
N CYS A 201 16.10 11.19 10.03
CA CYS A 201 16.15 10.32 8.87
C CYS A 201 15.14 9.18 8.93
N VAL A 202 14.71 8.67 7.77
CA VAL A 202 13.90 7.45 7.70
C VAL A 202 14.72 6.29 8.24
N TYR A 203 14.20 5.62 9.27
CA TYR A 203 14.84 4.42 9.83
C TYR A 203 14.03 3.15 9.62
N MET A 204 12.72 3.26 9.40
CA MET A 204 11.87 2.15 8.95
C MET A 204 10.60 2.66 8.26
N VAL A 205 10.07 1.84 7.37
CA VAL A 205 8.70 1.91 6.87
C VAL A 205 7.94 0.75 7.51
N ARG A 206 6.84 1.05 8.18
CA ARG A 206 6.01 0.09 8.92
C ARG A 206 4.73 -0.17 8.13
N ILE A 207 4.31 -1.43 8.01
CA ILE A 207 2.96 -1.80 7.57
C ILE A 207 2.24 -2.39 8.78
N SER A 208 1.15 -1.78 9.24
CA SER A 208 0.34 -2.32 10.34
C SER A 208 -0.47 -3.53 9.88
N ALA A 209 -0.55 -4.57 10.73
CA ALA A 209 -1.16 -5.86 10.45
C ALA A 209 -1.34 -6.69 11.73
N SER A 210 -2.52 -6.62 12.35
CA SER A 210 -2.78 -7.29 13.63
C SER A 210 -2.73 -8.82 13.54
N LYS A 211 -3.17 -9.39 12.42
CA LYS A 211 -3.24 -10.85 12.20
C LYS A 211 -1.93 -11.41 11.64
N ILE A 212 -1.53 -12.59 12.11
CA ILE A 212 -0.30 -13.27 11.65
C ILE A 212 -0.37 -13.60 10.15
N ASP A 213 -1.49 -14.13 9.68
CA ASP A 213 -1.67 -14.51 8.27
C ASP A 213 -1.50 -13.32 7.32
N GLU A 214 -1.94 -12.12 7.75
CA GLU A 214 -1.75 -10.88 6.99
C GLU A 214 -0.28 -10.47 6.94
N ARG A 215 0.42 -10.53 8.08
CA ARG A 215 1.87 -10.25 8.12
C ARG A 215 2.65 -11.20 7.23
N ASP A 216 2.36 -12.48 7.28
CA ASP A 216 3.07 -13.47 6.50
C ASP A 216 2.78 -13.33 5.01
N HIS A 217 1.53 -13.01 4.65
CA HIS A 217 1.16 -12.64 3.29
C HIS A 217 1.95 -11.41 2.80
N TYR A 218 2.05 -10.34 3.60
CA TYR A 218 2.82 -9.14 3.24
C TYR A 218 4.32 -9.45 3.11
N LYS A 219 4.90 -10.24 4.03
CA LYS A 219 6.30 -10.69 3.95
C LYS A 219 6.57 -11.48 2.67
N ARG A 220 5.68 -12.39 2.27
CA ARG A 220 5.80 -13.13 1.00
C ARG A 220 5.75 -12.20 -0.21
N CYS A 221 4.83 -11.24 -0.23
CA CYS A 221 4.74 -10.24 -1.29
C CYS A 221 6.01 -9.37 -1.37
N LEU A 222 6.51 -8.89 -0.23
CA LEU A 222 7.73 -8.06 -0.15
C LEU A 222 8.95 -8.85 -0.63
N LYS A 223 9.10 -10.11 -0.20
CA LYS A 223 10.17 -11.00 -0.66
C LYS A 223 10.10 -11.21 -2.18
N LYS A 224 8.91 -11.40 -2.74
CA LYS A 224 8.69 -11.57 -4.19
C LYS A 224 9.19 -10.39 -5.02
N ILE A 225 9.15 -9.17 -4.47
CA ILE A 225 9.64 -7.94 -5.12
C ILE A 225 11.08 -7.58 -4.73
N GLY A 226 11.77 -8.44 -3.96
CA GLY A 226 13.16 -8.26 -3.57
C GLY A 226 13.38 -7.36 -2.35
N ILE A 227 12.34 -7.10 -1.55
CA ILE A 227 12.44 -6.42 -0.25
C ILE A 227 12.59 -7.48 0.85
N ASN A 228 13.73 -7.46 1.55
CA ASN A 228 14.05 -8.45 2.56
C ASN A 228 13.67 -7.97 3.95
N ILE A 229 12.72 -8.66 4.58
CA ILE A 229 12.24 -8.35 5.94
C ILE A 229 13.05 -9.16 6.95
N SER A 230 13.77 -8.48 7.85
CA SER A 230 14.61 -9.12 8.87
C SER A 230 14.02 -9.10 10.28
N CYS A 231 12.82 -8.53 10.45
CA CYS A 231 12.23 -8.40 11.78
C CYS A 231 11.45 -9.67 12.14
N LYS A 232 11.84 -10.30 13.27
CA LYS A 232 11.04 -11.32 13.93
C LYS A 232 9.80 -10.67 14.53
N ASP A 233 8.67 -11.36 14.47
CA ASP A 233 7.48 -10.97 15.19
C ASP A 233 7.81 -10.99 16.69
N MET A 234 7.43 -9.95 17.43
CA MET A 234 7.55 -10.00 18.88
C MET A 234 6.36 -10.79 19.43
N PRO A 235 6.58 -11.83 20.24
CA PRO A 235 5.49 -12.59 20.84
C PRO A 235 4.73 -11.72 21.84
N THR A 236 3.42 -11.90 21.90
CA THR A 236 2.64 -11.48 23.07
C THR A 236 3.04 -12.38 24.23
N VAL A 237 3.41 -11.78 25.35
CA VAL A 237 3.92 -12.44 26.55
C VAL A 237 3.08 -12.04 27.76
N SER A 238 3.11 -12.83 28.83
CA SER A 238 2.43 -12.45 30.07
C SER A 238 3.07 -11.22 30.75
N LYS A 239 2.41 -10.66 31.78
CA LYS A 239 2.99 -9.56 32.59
C LYS A 239 4.25 -10.01 33.30
N GLU A 240 4.25 -11.24 33.78
CA GLU A 240 5.33 -11.90 34.50
C GLU A 240 6.51 -12.12 33.55
N GLU A 241 6.27 -12.66 32.35
CA GLU A 241 7.29 -12.84 31.31
C GLU A 241 7.87 -11.51 30.82
N ALA A 242 7.05 -10.48 30.65
CA ALA A 242 7.52 -9.14 30.27
C ALA A 242 8.43 -8.55 31.36
N LYS A 243 8.07 -8.71 32.64
CA LYS A 243 8.88 -8.26 33.78
C LYS A 243 10.22 -9.01 33.83
N GLN A 244 10.21 -10.34 33.65
CA GLN A 244 11.43 -11.16 33.57
C GLN A 244 12.35 -10.75 32.41
N LYS A 245 11.77 -10.44 31.23
CA LYS A 245 12.51 -10.01 30.03
C LYS A 245 12.86 -8.51 30.01
N ASN A 246 12.51 -7.77 31.06
CA ASN A 246 12.63 -6.31 31.16
C ASN A 246 11.98 -5.57 29.96
N TRP A 247 10.86 -6.09 29.48
CA TRP A 247 10.07 -5.50 28.41
C TRP A 247 9.03 -4.55 29.00
N LYS A 248 8.97 -3.33 28.47
CA LYS A 248 7.99 -2.31 28.88
C LYS A 248 6.54 -2.64 28.52
N THR A 249 6.29 -3.74 27.82
CA THR A 249 4.98 -4.08 27.27
C THR A 249 4.83 -5.59 27.13
N THR A 250 3.69 -6.10 27.61
CA THR A 250 3.25 -7.50 27.49
C THR A 250 2.74 -7.85 26.11
N LYS A 251 2.24 -6.84 25.41
CA LYS A 251 1.92 -6.95 24.00
C LYS A 251 3.26 -6.95 23.28
N GLY A 252 3.65 -8.07 22.66
CA GLY A 252 4.71 -8.06 21.67
C GLY A 252 4.41 -6.94 20.68
N ARG A 253 5.42 -6.20 20.19
CA ARG A 253 5.23 -5.07 19.25
C ARG A 253 4.16 -5.43 18.24
N ALA A 254 2.95 -4.95 18.50
CA ALA A 254 1.77 -5.59 17.98
C ALA A 254 1.75 -5.39 16.48
N GLY A 255 1.72 -6.51 15.76
CA GLY A 255 1.16 -6.59 14.43
C GLY A 255 1.70 -5.58 13.44
N ALA A 256 2.95 -5.72 13.02
CA ALA A 256 3.45 -4.97 11.87
C ALA A 256 4.56 -5.69 11.10
N VAL A 257 4.67 -5.37 9.82
CA VAL A 257 5.83 -5.71 8.99
C VAL A 257 6.74 -4.49 8.91
N LEU A 258 8.02 -4.68 9.27
CA LEU A 258 9.00 -3.59 9.33
C LEU A 258 9.97 -3.70 8.15
N ILE A 259 9.91 -2.73 7.26
CA ILE A 259 10.85 -2.55 6.15
C ILE A 259 11.94 -1.59 6.64
N SER A 260 13.17 -2.07 6.70
CA SER A 260 14.32 -1.28 7.18
C SER A 260 15.53 -1.51 6.28
N LYS A 261 16.61 -0.77 6.52
CA LYS A 261 17.84 -0.74 5.70
C LYS A 261 17.68 0.02 4.39
N TRP A 262 18.77 0.66 3.99
CA TRP A 262 18.81 1.56 2.85
C TRP A 262 18.50 0.87 1.51
N ASP A 263 18.90 -0.38 1.34
CA ASP A 263 18.63 -1.12 0.10
C ASP A 263 17.14 -1.39 -0.11
N ASN A 264 16.41 -1.67 0.96
CA ASN A 264 14.95 -1.77 0.91
C ASN A 264 14.29 -0.41 0.64
N PHE A 265 14.84 0.69 1.17
CA PHE A 265 14.36 2.05 0.88
C PHE A 265 14.55 2.43 -0.59
N ILE A 266 15.68 2.06 -1.20
CA ILE A 266 15.86 2.23 -2.64
C ILE A 266 14.88 1.36 -3.43
N LYS A 267 14.60 0.12 -2.99
CA LYS A 267 13.59 -0.71 -3.64
C LYS A 267 12.18 -0.11 -3.59
N ILE A 268 11.82 0.57 -2.49
CA ILE A 268 10.57 1.32 -2.38
C ILE A 268 10.49 2.40 -3.47
N LEU A 269 11.59 3.11 -3.74
CA LEU A 269 11.67 4.14 -4.78
C LEU A 269 11.68 3.55 -6.20
N GLU A 270 12.54 2.55 -6.47
CA GLU A 270 12.64 1.86 -7.76
C GLU A 270 11.29 1.33 -8.24
N LEU A 271 10.44 0.87 -7.30
CA LEU A 271 9.14 0.27 -7.58
C LEU A 271 7.97 1.24 -7.39
N ASN A 272 8.27 2.51 -7.08
CA ASN A 272 7.30 3.56 -6.81
C ASN A 272 6.19 3.15 -5.83
N LEU A 273 6.56 2.50 -4.71
CA LEU A 273 5.59 1.86 -3.82
C LEU A 273 4.72 2.85 -3.02
N LEU A 274 5.07 4.14 -3.00
CA LEU A 274 4.36 5.18 -2.26
C LEU A 274 3.48 6.08 -3.15
N GLU A 275 3.42 5.82 -4.46
CA GLU A 275 2.72 6.63 -5.48
C GLU A 275 1.24 6.95 -5.14
N LEU A 276 0.59 6.05 -4.41
CA LEU A 276 -0.81 6.19 -4.02
C LEU A 276 -1.01 7.12 -2.83
N SER A 277 0.04 7.49 -2.09
CA SER A 277 -0.02 8.39 -0.95
C SER A 277 1.09 9.44 -1.03
N LYS A 278 0.78 10.57 -1.67
CA LYS A 278 1.71 11.71 -1.81
C LYS A 278 2.27 12.19 -0.48
N GLU A 279 1.45 12.23 0.57
CA GLU A 279 1.90 12.61 1.92
C GLU A 279 3.00 11.67 2.45
N LYS A 280 2.79 10.35 2.32
CA LYS A 280 3.78 9.34 2.74
C LYS A 280 5.02 9.37 1.87
N GLU A 281 4.86 9.55 0.57
CA GLU A 281 5.97 9.75 -0.37
C GLU A 281 6.80 10.97 0.00
N GLN A 282 6.16 12.11 0.24
CA GLN A 282 6.83 13.36 0.58
C GLN A 282 7.55 13.28 1.94
N LYS A 283 6.87 12.74 2.95
CA LYS A 283 7.49 12.44 4.25
C LYS A 283 8.68 11.49 4.10
N PHE A 284 8.58 10.47 3.25
CA PHE A 284 9.69 9.56 2.98
C PHE A 284 10.87 10.31 2.36
N MET A 285 10.64 11.07 1.28
CA MET A 285 11.71 11.77 0.56
C MET A 285 12.42 12.80 1.43
N ASN A 286 11.67 13.66 2.13
CA ASN A 286 12.22 14.71 3.00
C ASN A 286 13.20 14.17 4.05
N HIS A 287 12.94 12.99 4.58
CA HIS A 287 13.80 12.36 5.58
C HIS A 287 14.77 11.33 4.99
N PHE A 288 14.58 10.87 3.77
CA PHE A 288 15.47 9.90 3.12
C PHE A 288 16.80 10.55 2.73
N PHE A 289 16.80 11.82 2.32
CA PHE A 289 18.01 12.58 2.02
C PHE A 289 18.92 12.82 3.22
N ASN A 290 18.38 12.76 4.45
CA ASN A 290 19.16 12.86 5.68
C ASN A 290 19.96 11.59 6.00
N ASN A 291 19.72 10.49 5.28
CA ASN A 291 20.45 9.26 5.49
C ASN A 291 21.91 9.39 4.99
N LYS A 292 22.89 9.08 5.86
CA LYS A 292 24.33 9.15 5.52
C LYS A 292 24.66 8.37 4.25
N PHE A 293 24.03 7.22 4.01
CA PHE A 293 24.31 6.42 2.82
C PHE A 293 23.67 7.02 1.56
N THR A 294 22.49 7.63 1.65
CA THR A 294 21.89 8.40 0.55
C THR A 294 22.78 9.58 0.14
N LYS A 295 23.30 10.35 1.10
CA LYS A 295 24.22 11.47 0.80
C LYS A 295 25.48 10.99 0.06
N GLN A 296 26.05 9.87 0.47
CA GLN A 296 27.21 9.29 -0.18
C GLN A 296 26.89 8.76 -1.59
N PHE A 297 25.73 8.13 -1.75
CA PHE A 297 25.25 7.68 -3.06
C PHE A 297 25.13 8.86 -4.03
N LEU A 298 24.55 9.99 -3.59
CA LEU A 298 24.45 11.20 -4.39
C LEU A 298 25.80 11.86 -4.68
N GLY A 299 26.74 11.80 -3.72
CA GLY A 299 28.10 12.32 -3.93
C GLY A 299 28.90 11.56 -4.99
N LEU A 300 28.50 10.32 -5.35
CA LEU A 300 29.11 9.59 -6.47
C LEU A 300 28.88 10.27 -7.82
N ARG A 301 28.07 11.34 -7.88
CA ARG A 301 27.94 12.22 -9.05
C ARG A 301 29.30 12.67 -9.61
N HIS A 302 30.29 12.86 -8.74
CA HIS A 302 31.65 13.26 -9.14
C HIS A 302 32.34 12.22 -10.04
N PHE A 303 31.88 10.97 -9.96
CA PHE A 303 32.40 9.85 -10.73
C PHE A 303 31.46 9.40 -11.86
N ILE A 304 30.45 10.21 -12.20
CA ILE A 304 29.67 9.98 -13.42
C ILE A 304 30.63 10.14 -14.61
N ASP A 305 30.49 9.25 -15.59
CA ASP A 305 31.31 9.15 -16.80
C ASP A 305 32.82 8.88 -16.60
N ASN A 306 33.25 8.67 -15.35
CA ASN A 306 34.65 8.44 -15.01
C ASN A 306 34.87 7.08 -14.35
N ASP A 307 35.97 6.43 -14.74
CA ASP A 307 36.47 5.24 -14.07
C ASP A 307 37.19 5.61 -12.76
N PHE A 308 36.90 4.88 -11.68
CA PHE A 308 37.50 5.15 -10.37
C PHE A 308 37.97 3.89 -9.65
N THR A 309 38.99 4.06 -8.82
CA THR A 309 39.48 3.01 -7.92
C THR A 309 38.91 3.22 -6.52
N MET A 310 38.99 2.19 -5.66
CA MET A 310 38.61 2.34 -4.26
C MET A 310 39.40 3.45 -3.55
N LYS A 311 40.69 3.62 -3.89
CA LYS A 311 41.56 4.69 -3.36
C LYS A 311 41.05 6.09 -3.74
N LYS A 312 40.60 6.28 -4.99
CA LYS A 312 39.99 7.56 -5.42
C LYS A 312 38.74 7.90 -4.60
N ILE A 313 37.86 6.93 -4.37
CA ILE A 313 36.67 7.14 -3.52
C ILE A 313 37.05 7.41 -2.07
N GLN A 314 38.02 6.67 -1.52
CA GLN A 314 38.51 6.89 -0.15
C GLN A 314 38.94 8.33 0.05
N ASN A 315 39.75 8.83 -0.88
CA ASN A 315 40.24 10.21 -0.84
C ASN A 315 39.08 11.21 -0.98
N HIS A 316 38.17 10.99 -1.93
CA HIS A 316 37.07 11.93 -2.20
C HIS A 316 36.09 12.08 -1.02
N PHE A 317 35.72 10.97 -0.37
CA PHE A 317 34.76 11.02 0.73
C PHE A 317 35.39 10.97 2.13
N ASN A 318 36.72 10.97 2.20
CA ASN A 318 37.49 10.74 3.41
C ASN A 318 37.00 9.48 4.17
N PHE A 319 36.84 8.36 3.44
CA PHE A 319 36.36 7.10 4.02
C PHE A 319 37.49 6.28 4.64
N SER A 320 37.27 5.83 5.87
CA SER A 320 38.08 4.81 6.52
C SER A 320 37.23 3.61 6.99
N GLY A 321 37.87 2.44 7.10
CA GLY A 321 37.30 1.22 7.69
C GLY A 321 35.95 0.79 7.10
N ARG A 322 34.91 0.67 7.96
CA ARG A 322 33.59 0.12 7.61
C ARG A 322 32.86 0.90 6.50
N HIS A 323 33.27 2.13 6.18
CA HIS A 323 32.67 2.92 5.12
C HIS A 323 33.01 2.40 3.71
N LEU A 324 34.11 1.67 3.54
CA LEU A 324 34.48 1.04 2.26
C LEU A 324 33.51 -0.05 1.82
N ASN A 325 32.94 -0.77 2.79
CA ASN A 325 31.96 -1.81 2.54
C ASN A 325 30.70 -1.27 1.85
N ARG A 326 30.46 0.05 1.87
CA ARG A 326 29.34 0.69 1.18
C ARG A 326 29.52 0.67 -0.33
N VAL A 327 30.71 0.97 -0.85
CA VAL A 327 31.00 0.90 -2.29
C VAL A 327 30.87 -0.54 -2.78
N LEU A 328 31.43 -1.49 -2.01
CA LEU A 328 31.27 -2.91 -2.29
C LEU A 328 29.80 -3.34 -2.26
N THR A 329 28.99 -2.77 -1.37
CA THR A 329 27.54 -3.00 -1.34
C THR A 329 26.86 -2.48 -2.60
N LEU A 330 27.22 -1.28 -3.08
CA LEU A 330 26.67 -0.72 -4.31
C LEU A 330 27.01 -1.58 -5.54
N TRP A 331 28.26 -2.04 -5.63
CA TRP A 331 28.69 -3.01 -6.65
C TRP A 331 27.91 -4.33 -6.55
N LYS A 332 27.87 -4.97 -5.38
CA LYS A 332 27.13 -6.23 -5.15
C LYS A 332 25.63 -6.11 -5.46
N LYS A 333 25.07 -4.91 -5.31
CA LYS A 333 23.66 -4.61 -5.60
C LYS A 333 23.44 -4.19 -7.05
N GLY A 334 24.49 -4.08 -7.88
CA GLY A 334 24.40 -3.80 -9.30
C GLY A 334 24.21 -2.33 -9.65
N TYR A 335 24.63 -1.39 -8.79
CA TYR A 335 24.67 0.05 -9.12
C TYR A 335 26.01 0.47 -9.71
N LEU A 336 27.06 -0.31 -9.47
CA LEU A 336 28.39 -0.08 -10.02
C LEU A 336 28.81 -1.31 -10.83
N GLU A 337 29.53 -1.06 -11.92
CA GLU A 337 30.30 -2.07 -12.62
C GLU A 337 31.69 -2.20 -11.98
N ARG A 338 32.31 -3.37 -12.13
CA ARG A 338 33.67 -3.62 -11.60
C ARG A 338 34.44 -4.48 -12.58
N LYS A 339 35.64 -4.03 -12.97
CA LYS A 339 36.58 -4.80 -13.80
C LYS A 339 37.96 -4.85 -13.14
N LEU A 340 38.70 -5.94 -13.34
CA LEU A 340 40.08 -6.09 -12.87
C LEU A 340 41.04 -5.62 -13.97
N VAL A 341 41.97 -4.72 -13.65
CA VAL A 341 43.00 -4.19 -14.56
C VAL A 341 44.32 -4.10 -13.81
N LYS A 342 45.36 -4.77 -14.32
CA LYS A 342 46.73 -4.71 -13.76
C LYS A 342 46.72 -4.85 -12.21
N ASN A 343 46.06 -5.90 -11.71
CA ASN A 343 45.88 -6.21 -10.28
C ASN A 343 45.07 -5.21 -9.44
N HIS A 344 44.35 -4.27 -10.06
CA HIS A 344 43.47 -3.33 -9.37
C HIS A 344 42.03 -3.41 -9.89
N TYR A 345 41.06 -3.27 -8.98
CA TYR A 345 39.66 -3.15 -9.35
C TYR A 345 39.33 -1.70 -9.74
N ILE A 346 38.84 -1.55 -10.96
CA ILE A 346 38.26 -0.31 -11.49
C ILE A 346 36.74 -0.43 -11.43
N TYR A 347 36.09 0.64 -11.00
CA TYR A 347 34.65 0.75 -10.86
C TYR A 347 34.12 1.87 -11.76
N LYS A 348 32.87 1.69 -12.22
CA LYS A 348 32.16 2.69 -13.01
C LYS A 348 30.68 2.73 -12.58
N THR A 349 30.06 3.90 -12.63
CA THR A 349 28.61 4.02 -12.45
C THR A 349 27.89 3.45 -13.67
N ASN A 350 26.76 2.77 -13.45
CA ASN A 350 25.99 2.16 -14.55
C ASN A 350 24.61 2.81 -14.73
N LYS A 351 23.86 2.36 -15.74
CA LYS A 351 22.51 2.87 -16.04
C LYS A 351 21.56 2.80 -14.83
N ARG A 352 21.69 1.77 -13.99
CA ARG A 352 20.83 1.63 -12.80
C ARG A 352 21.16 2.67 -11.73
N TYR A 353 22.44 2.97 -11.51
CA TYR A 353 22.84 4.09 -10.66
C TYR A 353 22.27 5.40 -11.20
N LEU A 354 22.47 5.67 -12.49
CA LEU A 354 22.03 6.92 -13.12
C LEU A 354 20.52 7.12 -13.00
N ASN A 355 19.72 6.08 -13.28
CA ASN A 355 18.26 6.14 -13.12
C ASN A 355 17.87 6.58 -11.70
N ILE A 356 18.47 5.98 -10.67
CA ILE A 356 18.14 6.32 -9.28
C ILE A 356 18.70 7.68 -8.88
N PHE A 357 19.89 8.03 -9.36
CA PHE A 357 20.47 9.35 -9.16
C PHE A 357 19.56 10.45 -9.71
N TYR A 358 19.08 10.32 -10.95
CA TYR A 358 18.20 11.31 -11.55
C TYR A 358 16.85 11.39 -10.85
N THR A 359 16.25 10.26 -10.48
CA THR A 359 15.02 10.25 -9.66
C THR A 359 15.26 11.00 -8.35
N LEU A 360 16.32 10.70 -7.61
CA LEU A 360 16.60 11.39 -6.34
C LEU A 360 16.89 12.88 -6.55
N ASN A 361 17.63 13.24 -7.59
CA ASN A 361 17.96 14.63 -7.91
C ASN A 361 16.72 15.45 -8.31
N SER A 362 15.75 14.85 -9.01
CA SER A 362 14.49 15.54 -9.36
C SER A 362 13.66 15.91 -8.14
N TYR A 363 13.65 15.07 -7.08
CA TYR A 363 12.99 15.44 -5.82
C TYR A 363 13.76 16.50 -5.03
N GLN A 364 15.10 16.58 -5.14
CA GLN A 364 15.87 17.64 -4.46
C GLN A 364 15.64 19.01 -5.09
N ASN A 365 15.57 19.07 -6.42
CA ASN A 365 15.48 20.33 -7.16
C ASN A 365 14.04 20.81 -7.39
N ASN A 366 13.03 20.02 -6.98
CA ASN A 366 11.64 20.40 -7.13
C ASN A 366 10.94 20.34 -5.76
N PRO A 367 11.20 21.33 -4.88
CA PRO A 367 10.66 21.34 -3.51
C PRO A 367 9.14 21.60 -3.47
N ILE A 368 8.49 21.88 -4.61
CA ILE A 368 7.05 22.21 -4.72
C ILE A 368 6.19 20.93 -4.87
N PHE A 369 6.49 19.90 -4.08
CA PHE A 369 5.60 18.75 -3.89
C PHE A 369 5.30 18.51 -2.41
#